data_AF-A0A8R1HT30-F1
#
_entry.id   AF-A0A8R1HT30-F1
#
_cell.length_a   1.000
_cell.length_b   1.000
_cell.length_c   1.000
_cell.angle_alpha   90.00
_cell.angle_beta   90.00
_cell.angle_gamma   90.00
#
_symmetry.space_group_name_H-M   'P 1'
#
loop_
_entity.id
_entity.type
_entity.pdbx_description
1 polymer ?
#
loop_
_entity_poly.entity_id
_entity_poly.type
_entity_poly.pdbx_seq_one_letter_code
_entity_poly.pdbx_strand_id
1 'polypeptide(L)'
;MNLPENSPIVEMSLTDAHFQSEMLENLKSAVKSRMFEPERDCEKSLLMAIDHCFAVKGKGTVLTGTVIQGILKLGDEIELPAFQERRRLKSLETWKTSVDQVLAGERAAFLIPSFDSHRFSRCLIGATGSFRAVRTVLATVEPIVFFRSKLSSKVKMHISVAFETVMAECQFLEKVDEEYEQLPGLESSCLVVFTFEKPIFLPENFEIPFMASRLEQQPGKGCRFAFSGKFLKIYDEKSLESLKKFTRKVRKGTIERIEKDGYSAICTGMFKAETNFDVFRNFLIITSSGKCGKIEGAFGKSGKFRIVFDQKIDEILTEKSKISLFLKKYSDGKLVSYVANSEKL
;
A
#
# COMPACT_ATOMS: atom_id res chain seq x y z
N MET A 1 10.16 -14.38 6.78
CA MET A 1 11.41 -13.79 7.32
C MET A 1 12.53 -14.41 6.51
N ASN A 2 13.17 -13.65 5.62
CA ASN A 2 14.31 -14.13 4.84
C ASN A 2 15.58 -14.17 5.71
N LEU A 3 15.49 -14.79 6.89
CA LEU A 3 16.68 -15.09 7.68
C LEU A 3 17.44 -16.18 6.93
N PRO A 4 18.73 -15.99 6.62
CA PRO A 4 19.54 -17.06 6.06
C PRO A 4 19.45 -18.29 6.96
N GLU A 5 19.24 -19.47 6.39
CA GLU A 5 19.13 -20.72 7.17
C GLU A 5 20.35 -20.95 8.08
N ASN A 6 21.51 -20.41 7.70
CA ASN A 6 22.76 -20.48 8.45
C ASN A 6 22.91 -19.37 9.51
N SER A 7 21.87 -18.64 9.88
CA SER A 7 21.94 -17.56 10.90
C SER A 7 22.45 -18.14 12.23
N PRO A 8 23.58 -17.63 12.78
CA PRO A 8 24.18 -18.21 13.97
C PRO A 8 23.25 -18.05 15.17
N ILE A 9 23.10 -19.13 15.95
CA ILE A 9 22.41 -19.12 17.23
C ILE A 9 23.48 -19.27 18.30
N VAL A 10 23.59 -18.28 19.18
CA VAL A 10 24.59 -18.24 20.26
C VAL A 10 23.88 -18.32 21.60
N GLU A 11 24.27 -19.29 22.41
CA GLU A 11 23.82 -19.39 23.80
C GLU A 11 24.53 -18.33 24.67
N MET A 12 23.77 -17.66 25.52
CA MET A 12 24.28 -16.61 26.40
C MET A 12 23.47 -16.54 27.69
N SER A 13 24.16 -16.31 28.81
CA SER A 13 23.56 -15.89 30.07
C SER A 13 24.16 -14.56 30.52
N LEU A 14 23.31 -13.56 30.78
CA LEU A 14 23.73 -12.26 31.33
C LEU A 14 23.76 -12.25 32.87
N THR A 15 23.36 -13.34 33.52
CA THR A 15 23.42 -13.47 34.97
C THR A 15 24.75 -14.07 35.39
N ASP A 16 25.43 -13.41 36.33
CA ASP A 16 26.80 -13.74 36.75
C ASP A 16 27.02 -15.22 37.09
N ALA A 17 26.02 -15.88 37.67
CA ALA A 17 26.12 -17.29 38.07
C ALA A 17 26.36 -18.28 36.91
N HIS A 18 26.07 -17.90 35.67
CA HIS A 18 26.20 -18.76 34.49
C HIS A 18 26.96 -18.10 33.34
N PHE A 19 27.52 -16.90 33.57
CA PHE A 19 28.31 -16.22 32.56
C PHE A 19 29.67 -16.89 32.39
N GLN A 20 30.01 -17.27 31.17
CA GLN A 20 31.33 -17.77 30.81
C GLN A 20 31.92 -16.83 29.75
N SER A 21 33.20 -16.47 29.88
CA SER A 21 33.89 -15.59 28.93
C SER A 21 33.79 -16.07 27.48
N GLU A 22 33.75 -17.39 27.28
CA GLU A 22 33.58 -18.03 25.98
C GLU A 22 32.25 -17.64 25.29
N MET A 23 31.15 -17.48 26.05
CA MET A 23 29.86 -17.05 25.50
C MET A 23 29.96 -15.67 24.86
N LEU A 24 30.72 -14.76 25.48
CA LEU A 24 30.94 -13.42 24.94
C LEU A 24 31.79 -13.46 23.67
N GLU A 25 32.84 -14.29 23.64
CA GLU A 25 33.66 -14.45 22.44
C GLU A 25 32.88 -15.11 21.30
N ASN A 26 32.03 -16.09 21.60
CA ASN A 26 31.12 -16.69 20.63
C ASN A 26 30.13 -15.67 20.06
N LEU A 27 29.56 -14.80 20.91
CA LEU A 27 28.69 -13.72 20.43
C LEU A 27 29.45 -12.73 19.55
N LYS A 28 30.64 -12.28 19.96
CA LYS A 28 31.49 -11.38 19.16
C LYS A 28 31.81 -12.01 17.80
N SER A 29 32.16 -13.29 17.78
CA SER A 29 32.45 -14.03 16.55
C SER A 29 31.22 -14.11 15.64
N ALA A 30 30.06 -14.45 16.19
CA ALA A 30 28.80 -14.51 15.45
C ALA A 30 28.42 -13.14 14.86
N VAL A 31 28.51 -12.05 15.65
CA VAL A 31 28.28 -10.68 15.17
C VAL A 31 29.26 -10.36 14.04
N LYS A 32 30.57 -10.55 14.25
CA LYS A 32 31.61 -10.28 13.23
C LYS A 32 31.36 -11.04 11.92
N SER A 33 30.95 -12.31 11.99
CA SER A 33 30.63 -13.12 10.80
C SER A 33 29.45 -12.61 9.98
N ARG A 34 28.62 -11.73 10.56
CA ARG A 34 27.44 -11.14 9.92
C ARG A 34 27.57 -9.65 9.68
N MET A 35 28.62 -9.01 10.18
CA MET A 35 28.90 -7.61 9.91
C MET A 35 29.25 -7.45 8.43
N PHE A 36 28.64 -6.46 7.80
CA PHE A 36 29.00 -5.98 6.49
C PHE A 36 29.00 -4.46 6.53
N GLU A 37 29.84 -3.82 5.72
CA GLU A 37 29.80 -2.37 5.54
C GLU A 37 28.64 -2.07 4.57
N PRO A 38 27.57 -1.38 5.01
CA PRO A 38 26.49 -1.01 4.11
C PRO A 38 26.96 0.09 3.15
N GLU A 39 26.38 0.12 1.96
CA GLU A 39 26.55 1.25 1.06
C GLU A 39 25.90 2.50 1.67
N ARG A 40 26.69 3.57 1.81
CA ARG A 40 26.28 4.82 2.44
C ARG A 40 25.95 5.85 1.37
N ASP A 41 24.67 6.10 1.17
CA ASP A 41 24.20 7.07 0.18
C ASP A 41 24.36 8.50 0.69
N CYS A 42 25.47 9.15 0.31
CA CYS A 42 25.78 10.52 0.70
C CYS A 42 25.38 11.56 -0.36
N GLU A 43 24.99 11.13 -1.56
CA GLU A 43 24.63 12.02 -2.67
C GLU A 43 23.15 12.45 -2.61
N LYS A 44 22.30 11.62 -2.01
CA LYS A 44 20.89 11.96 -1.80
C LYS A 44 20.69 13.11 -0.81
N SER A 45 19.49 13.69 -0.89
CA SER A 45 19.03 14.69 0.07
C SER A 45 19.07 14.14 1.50
N LEU A 46 19.51 15.00 2.44
CA LEU A 46 19.58 14.70 3.87
C LEU A 46 18.26 14.11 4.39
N LEU A 47 18.37 12.97 5.06
CA LEU A 47 17.32 12.36 5.87
C LEU A 47 17.95 11.84 7.16
N MET A 48 17.43 12.25 8.30
CA MET A 48 17.96 11.86 9.60
C MET A 48 16.83 11.45 10.54
N ALA A 49 17.05 10.35 11.26
CA ALA A 49 16.11 9.79 12.22
C ALA A 49 16.48 10.26 13.63
N ILE A 50 15.63 11.10 14.24
CA ILE A 50 15.88 11.69 15.56
C ILE A 50 15.22 10.84 16.64
N ASP A 51 16.00 10.46 17.65
CA ASP A 51 15.58 9.57 18.72
C ASP A 51 15.46 10.23 20.10
N HIS A 52 16.24 11.28 20.38
CA HIS A 52 16.18 12.03 21.63
C HIS A 52 16.30 13.54 21.38
N CYS A 53 15.72 14.29 22.31
CA CYS A 53 15.73 15.75 22.35
C CYS A 53 15.85 16.20 23.80
N PHE A 54 16.72 17.17 24.08
CA PHE A 54 16.78 17.80 25.40
C PHE A 54 17.19 19.28 25.29
N ALA A 55 16.60 20.11 26.15
CA ALA A 55 16.93 21.54 26.20
C ALA A 55 18.20 21.77 27.03
N VAL A 56 19.06 22.67 26.57
CA VAL A 56 20.24 23.14 27.29
C VAL A 56 20.04 24.62 27.60
N LYS A 57 19.83 24.93 28.90
CA LYS A 57 19.52 26.27 29.39
C LYS A 57 20.52 27.29 28.86
N GLY A 58 20.02 28.32 28.18
CA GLY A 58 20.82 29.41 27.62
C GLY A 58 21.54 29.11 26.29
N LYS A 59 21.56 27.85 25.81
CA LYS A 59 22.21 27.49 24.54
C LYS A 59 21.23 27.19 23.41
N GLY A 60 20.17 26.45 23.73
CA GLY A 60 19.16 25.99 22.76
C GLY A 60 18.72 24.56 23.06
N THR A 61 18.36 23.81 22.03
CA THR A 61 17.87 22.44 22.15
C THR A 61 18.80 21.49 21.38
N VAL A 62 19.22 20.41 22.02
CA VAL A 62 20.07 19.37 21.41
C VAL A 62 19.18 18.24 20.91
N LEU A 63 19.42 17.83 19.67
CA LEU A 63 18.80 16.67 19.04
C LEU A 63 19.85 15.60 18.78
N THR A 64 19.51 14.33 19.02
CA THR A 64 20.37 13.20 18.68
C THR A 64 19.66 12.25 17.73
N GLY A 65 20.41 11.68 16.80
CA GLY A 65 19.85 10.75 15.85
C GLY A 65 20.89 10.16 14.91
N THR A 66 20.43 9.39 13.95
CA THR A 66 21.27 8.74 12.94
C THR A 66 20.93 9.27 11.55
N VAL A 67 21.96 9.68 10.80
CA VAL A 67 21.79 10.09 9.41
C VAL A 67 21.50 8.84 8.58
N ILE A 68 20.33 8.79 7.96
CA ILE A 68 19.89 7.64 7.14
C ILE A 68 20.48 7.75 5.74
N GLN A 69 20.50 8.96 5.17
CA GLN A 69 21.11 9.28 3.88
C GLN A 69 21.48 10.77 3.80
N GLY A 70 22.33 11.10 2.82
CA GLY A 70 22.87 12.43 2.61
C GLY A 70 23.95 12.80 3.61
N ILE A 71 24.23 14.09 3.70
CA ILE A 71 25.24 14.68 4.58
C ILE A 71 24.58 15.79 5.39
N LEU A 72 24.81 15.78 6.70
CA LEU A 72 24.43 16.88 7.59
C LEU A 72 25.65 17.76 7.81
N LYS A 73 25.57 19.05 7.46
CA LYS A 73 26.68 20.00 7.62
C LYS A 73 26.38 21.05 8.67
N LEU A 74 27.44 21.56 9.29
CA LEU A 74 27.35 22.68 10.21
C LEU A 74 26.75 23.90 9.50
N GLY A 75 25.74 24.51 10.12
CA GLY A 75 25.06 25.68 9.58
C GLY A 75 23.97 25.38 8.54
N ASP A 76 23.68 24.11 8.25
CA ASP A 76 22.52 23.74 7.42
C ASP A 76 21.20 24.16 8.07
N GLU A 77 20.19 24.41 7.24
CA GLU A 77 18.80 24.58 7.68
C GLU A 77 18.02 23.28 7.46
N ILE A 78 17.58 22.68 8.56
CA ILE A 78 16.80 21.44 8.55
C ILE A 78 15.31 21.72 8.70
N GLU A 79 14.51 20.87 8.07
CA GLU A 79 13.07 20.82 8.23
C GLU A 79 12.70 19.77 9.28
N LEU A 80 11.79 20.14 10.19
CA LEU A 80 11.16 19.23 11.15
C LEU A 80 9.67 19.10 10.80
N PRO A 81 9.29 18.16 9.91
CA PRO A 81 7.94 18.10 9.33
C PRO A 81 6.85 17.89 10.38
N ALA A 82 7.10 17.02 11.36
CA ALA A 82 6.18 16.75 12.47
C ALA A 82 5.82 18.01 13.29
N PHE A 83 6.68 19.03 13.26
CA PHE A 83 6.47 20.31 13.96
C PHE A 83 6.17 21.48 13.02
N GLN A 84 6.25 21.28 11.70
CA GLN A 84 6.13 22.32 10.67
C GLN A 84 7.08 23.50 10.92
N GLU A 85 8.30 23.20 11.37
CA GLU A 85 9.32 24.20 11.69
C GLU A 85 10.60 23.96 10.90
N ARG A 86 11.36 25.03 10.66
CA ARG A 86 12.71 24.98 10.10
C ARG A 86 13.68 25.59 11.08
N ARG A 87 14.83 24.95 11.25
CA ARG A 87 15.84 25.37 12.23
C ARG A 87 17.23 25.22 11.65
N ARG A 88 18.06 26.24 11.86
CA ARG A 88 19.46 26.23 11.46
C ARG A 88 20.34 25.61 12.56
N LEU A 89 21.28 24.74 12.17
CA LEU A 89 22.22 24.12 13.10
C LEU A 89 23.24 25.13 13.62
N LYS A 90 23.52 25.08 14.93
CA LYS A 90 24.55 25.90 15.59
C LYS A 90 25.85 25.15 15.85
N SER A 91 25.76 23.86 16.16
CA SER A 91 26.91 22.98 16.41
C SER A 91 26.56 21.56 16.00
N LEU A 92 27.59 20.78 15.70
CA LEU A 92 27.50 19.40 15.27
C LEU A 92 28.61 18.59 15.94
N GLU A 93 28.23 17.46 16.53
CA GLU A 93 29.13 16.58 17.28
C GLU A 93 28.86 15.10 16.94
N THR A 94 29.93 14.34 16.79
CA THR A 94 29.92 12.88 16.68
C THR A 94 31.07 12.31 17.50
N TRP A 95 30.88 11.16 18.13
CA TRP A 95 31.91 10.51 18.96
C TRP A 95 32.59 11.46 19.98
N LYS A 96 31.80 12.33 20.63
CA LYS A 96 32.29 13.35 21.59
C LYS A 96 33.26 14.38 21.01
N THR A 97 33.29 14.54 19.69
CA THR A 97 34.15 15.47 18.96
C THR A 97 33.29 16.40 18.11
N SER A 98 33.63 17.69 18.08
CA SER A 98 32.97 18.65 17.17
C SER A 98 33.45 18.44 15.74
N VAL A 99 32.52 18.43 14.79
CA VAL A 99 32.80 18.17 13.37
C VAL A 99 32.01 19.13 12.49
N ASP A 100 32.51 19.38 11.28
CA ASP A 100 31.84 20.25 10.31
C ASP A 100 30.77 19.52 9.48
N GLN A 101 30.83 18.19 9.43
CA GLN A 101 29.86 17.36 8.71
C GLN A 101 29.75 15.96 9.31
N VAL A 102 28.59 15.33 9.09
CA VAL A 102 28.27 13.95 9.47
C VAL A 102 27.65 13.25 8.27
N LEU A 103 28.14 12.04 7.99
CA LEU A 103 27.77 11.26 6.81
C LEU A 103 26.65 10.25 7.10
N ALA A 104 26.04 9.71 6.05
CA ALA A 104 25.07 8.63 6.16
C ALA A 104 25.63 7.42 6.95
N GLY A 105 24.80 6.85 7.82
CA GLY A 105 25.15 5.77 8.74
C GLY A 105 25.71 6.24 10.08
N GLU A 106 26.11 7.51 10.22
CA GLU A 106 26.68 8.02 11.46
C GLU A 106 25.61 8.57 12.41
N ARG A 107 25.85 8.38 13.72
CA ARG A 107 25.04 8.99 14.78
C ARG A 107 25.64 10.34 15.16
N ALA A 108 24.80 11.37 15.23
CA ALA A 108 25.22 12.71 15.60
C ALA A 108 24.34 13.34 16.66
N ALA A 109 24.92 14.30 17.36
CA ALA A 109 24.24 15.26 18.21
C ALA A 109 24.43 16.65 17.59
N PHE A 110 23.37 17.44 17.52
CA PHE A 110 23.46 18.80 17.02
C PHE A 110 22.57 19.76 17.80
N LEU A 111 23.01 21.01 17.89
CA LEU A 111 22.31 22.06 18.62
C LEU A 111 21.51 22.93 17.65
N ILE A 112 20.25 23.16 17.97
CA ILE A 112 19.37 24.11 17.28
C ILE A 112 18.93 25.25 18.23
N PRO A 113 18.44 26.39 17.69
CA PRO A 113 17.74 27.40 18.50
C PRO A 113 16.64 26.80 19.36
N SER A 114 16.23 27.53 20.40
CA SER A 114 15.25 27.06 21.39
C SER A 114 14.01 26.47 20.71
N PHE A 115 13.77 25.21 21.01
CA PHE A 115 12.63 24.40 20.57
C PHE A 115 11.97 23.83 21.82
N ASP A 116 10.64 23.80 21.85
CA ASP A 116 9.90 23.23 22.98
C ASP A 116 10.07 21.71 23.00
N SER A 117 11.01 21.24 23.83
CA SER A 117 11.31 19.82 23.97
C SER A 117 10.13 19.00 24.50
N HIS A 118 9.12 19.62 25.13
CA HIS A 118 7.93 18.89 25.57
C HIS A 118 7.03 18.46 24.42
N ARG A 119 7.10 19.16 23.27
CA ARG A 119 6.40 18.75 22.04
C ARG A 119 7.11 17.62 21.32
N PHE A 120 8.36 17.31 21.68
CA PHE A 120 9.16 16.36 20.93
C PHE A 120 8.63 14.93 21.02
N SER A 121 8.54 14.30 19.85
CA SER A 121 8.49 12.85 19.67
C SER A 121 9.53 12.46 18.63
N ARG A 122 9.96 11.18 18.65
CA ARG A 122 10.84 10.63 17.61
C ARG A 122 10.26 10.94 16.24
N CYS A 123 11.09 11.45 15.34
CA CYS A 123 10.65 11.93 14.04
C CYS A 123 11.77 11.84 13.01
N LEU A 124 11.39 11.93 11.75
CA LEU A 124 12.32 12.16 10.66
C LEU A 124 12.51 13.66 10.48
N ILE A 125 13.73 14.05 10.16
CA ILE A 125 14.07 15.40 9.69
C ILE A 125 14.82 15.27 8.36
N GLY A 126 14.95 16.36 7.64
CA GLY A 126 15.75 16.37 6.41
C GLY A 126 15.98 17.77 5.86
N ALA A 127 16.44 17.82 4.62
CA ALA A 127 16.65 19.09 3.93
C ALA A 127 15.33 19.87 3.77
N THR A 128 15.44 21.19 3.71
CA THR A 128 14.27 22.05 3.54
C THR A 128 13.52 21.76 2.23
N GLY A 129 12.21 21.54 2.33
CA GLY A 129 11.34 21.22 1.20
C GLY A 129 11.39 19.77 0.77
N SER A 130 12.07 18.90 1.52
CA SER A 130 12.22 17.49 1.13
C SER A 130 11.03 16.61 1.53
N PHE A 131 10.11 17.10 2.37
CA PHE A 131 8.94 16.37 2.84
C PHE A 131 7.65 16.93 2.28
N ARG A 132 6.71 16.01 2.02
CA ARG A 132 5.33 16.34 1.65
C ARG A 132 4.36 15.75 2.66
N ALA A 133 3.40 16.57 3.09
CA ALA A 133 2.26 16.08 3.85
C ALA A 133 1.31 15.33 2.91
N VAL A 134 0.99 14.08 3.24
CA VAL A 134 0.19 13.20 2.38
C VAL A 134 -0.90 12.49 3.16
N ARG A 135 -2.06 12.34 2.52
CA ARG A 135 -3.17 11.52 3.02
C ARG A 135 -3.44 10.29 2.18
N THR A 136 -3.05 10.32 0.90
CA THR A 136 -3.29 9.21 -0.01
C THR A 136 -2.01 8.81 -0.72
N VAL A 137 -1.69 7.52 -0.63
CA VAL A 137 -0.43 6.97 -1.17
C VAL A 137 -0.70 5.60 -1.75
N LEU A 138 -0.17 5.34 -2.94
CA LEU A 138 -0.11 4.02 -3.55
C LEU A 138 1.16 3.31 -3.08
N ALA A 139 1.02 2.04 -2.70
CA ALA A 139 2.08 1.22 -2.16
C ALA A 139 2.03 -0.21 -2.70
N THR A 140 3.16 -0.93 -2.62
CA THR A 140 3.17 -2.39 -2.74
C THR A 140 2.69 -3.04 -1.44
N VAL A 141 2.21 -4.27 -1.54
CA VAL A 141 1.84 -5.10 -0.40
C VAL A 141 2.45 -6.48 -0.52
N GLU A 142 3.12 -6.90 0.54
CA GLU A 142 3.60 -8.26 0.77
C GLU A 142 2.93 -8.81 2.04
N PRO A 143 2.03 -9.79 1.92
CA PRO A 143 1.36 -10.40 3.08
C PRO A 143 2.35 -11.08 4.03
N ILE A 144 2.13 -10.92 5.34
CA ILE A 144 2.90 -11.64 6.35
C ILE A 144 2.23 -12.98 6.62
N VAL A 145 2.91 -14.08 6.28
CA VAL A 145 2.40 -15.46 6.38
C VAL A 145 1.95 -15.86 7.79
N PHE A 146 2.47 -15.22 8.83
CA PHE A 146 2.10 -15.50 10.23
C PHE A 146 0.80 -14.80 10.67
N PHE A 147 0.29 -13.86 9.87
CA PHE A 147 -0.97 -13.18 10.13
C PHE A 147 -2.14 -14.03 9.64
N ARG A 148 -2.96 -14.51 10.58
CA ARG A 148 -4.01 -15.50 10.27
C ARG A 148 -5.37 -14.90 9.92
N SER A 149 -5.59 -13.62 10.26
CA SER A 149 -6.90 -13.00 10.02
C SER A 149 -7.07 -12.63 8.56
N LYS A 150 -8.23 -12.91 7.98
CA LYS A 150 -8.57 -12.40 6.65
C LYS A 150 -8.71 -10.87 6.68
N LEU A 151 -8.18 -10.22 5.64
CA LEU A 151 -8.30 -8.77 5.46
C LEU A 151 -9.21 -8.52 4.26
N SER A 152 -10.37 -7.92 4.52
CA SER A 152 -11.21 -7.38 3.46
C SER A 152 -10.62 -6.08 2.92
N SER A 153 -10.97 -5.73 1.69
CA SER A 153 -10.67 -4.41 1.14
C SER A 153 -11.38 -3.32 1.93
N LYS A 154 -10.78 -2.13 1.96
CA LYS A 154 -11.20 -0.97 2.78
C LYS A 154 -11.14 -1.22 4.29
N VAL A 155 -10.37 -2.21 4.73
CA VAL A 155 -10.10 -2.41 6.16
C VAL A 155 -9.26 -1.26 6.70
N LYS A 156 -9.52 -0.83 7.93
CA LYS A 156 -8.67 0.12 8.65
C LYS A 156 -7.56 -0.61 9.39
N MET A 157 -6.33 -0.14 9.26
CA MET A 157 -5.14 -0.76 9.85
C MET A 157 -4.19 0.32 10.39
N HIS A 158 -3.39 -0.03 11.39
CA HIS A 158 -2.30 0.83 11.86
C HIS A 158 -1.14 0.68 10.90
N ILE A 159 -0.75 1.77 10.23
CA ILE A 159 0.37 1.80 9.31
C ILE A 159 1.53 2.54 9.97
N SER A 160 2.59 1.81 10.24
CA SER A 160 3.83 2.34 10.80
C SER A 160 4.78 2.73 9.68
N VAL A 161 5.23 3.98 9.70
CA VAL A 161 6.18 4.56 8.76
C VAL A 161 7.24 5.29 9.57
N ALA A 162 8.48 4.80 9.51
CA ALA A 162 9.56 5.25 10.38
C ALA A 162 9.13 5.27 11.87
N PHE A 163 8.96 6.45 12.47
CA PHE A 163 8.53 6.61 13.87
C PHE A 163 7.05 6.90 14.05
N GLU A 164 6.33 7.19 12.96
CA GLU A 164 4.90 7.48 13.01
C GLU A 164 4.10 6.20 12.86
N THR A 165 2.97 6.12 13.54
CA THR A 165 1.98 5.06 13.32
C THR A 165 0.62 5.71 13.24
N VAL A 166 0.00 5.60 12.07
CA VAL A 166 -1.26 6.29 11.76
C VAL A 166 -2.25 5.28 11.18
N MET A 167 -3.51 5.43 11.56
CA MET A 167 -4.59 4.62 11.01
C MET A 167 -4.85 5.00 9.55
N ALA A 168 -5.01 4.00 8.70
CA ALA A 168 -5.36 4.18 7.30
C ALA A 168 -6.37 3.13 6.82
N GLU A 169 -7.30 3.56 5.96
CA GLU A 169 -8.10 2.65 5.14
C GLU A 169 -7.22 2.05 4.03
N CYS A 170 -7.29 0.73 3.87
CA CYS A 170 -6.48 -0.03 2.92
C CYS A 170 -7.35 -0.56 1.77
N GLN A 171 -7.30 0.07 0.61
CA GLN A 171 -7.97 -0.43 -0.60
C GLN A 171 -6.98 -1.24 -1.44
N PHE A 172 -7.12 -2.57 -1.44
CA PHE A 172 -6.26 -3.47 -2.21
C PHE A 172 -6.63 -3.47 -3.69
N LEU A 173 -5.60 -3.46 -4.55
CA LEU A 173 -5.71 -3.32 -5.99
C LEU A 173 -4.79 -4.29 -6.74
N GLU A 174 -5.20 -4.71 -7.92
CA GLU A 174 -4.35 -5.37 -8.93
C GLU A 174 -4.25 -4.48 -10.16
N LYS A 175 -3.05 -4.29 -10.71
CA LYS A 175 -2.87 -3.52 -11.95
C LYS A 175 -3.21 -4.42 -13.14
N VAL A 176 -4.12 -3.97 -13.99
CA VAL A 176 -4.54 -4.64 -15.22
C VAL A 176 -4.40 -3.65 -16.37
N ASP A 177 -3.38 -3.83 -17.20
CA ASP A 177 -2.96 -2.88 -18.23
C ASP A 177 -2.72 -1.47 -17.62
N GLU A 178 -3.47 -0.46 -18.06
CA GLU A 178 -3.42 0.93 -17.56
C GLU A 178 -4.52 1.23 -16.52
N GLU A 179 -5.19 0.20 -16.01
CA GLU A 179 -6.29 0.30 -15.05
C GLU A 179 -6.00 -0.47 -13.76
N TYR A 180 -6.85 -0.27 -12.75
CA TYR A 180 -6.71 -0.90 -11.45
C TYR A 180 -7.98 -1.63 -11.04
N GLU A 181 -7.89 -2.93 -10.87
CA GLU A 181 -8.97 -3.74 -10.34
C GLU A 181 -8.97 -3.68 -8.81
N GLN A 182 -10.12 -3.42 -8.21
CA GLN A 182 -10.31 -3.46 -6.76
C GLN A 182 -10.50 -4.88 -6.29
N LEU A 183 -9.56 -5.36 -5.48
CA LEU A 183 -9.60 -6.69 -4.89
C LEU A 183 -10.57 -6.71 -3.70
N PRO A 184 -11.26 -7.83 -3.43
CA PRO A 184 -12.18 -7.97 -2.30
C PRO A 184 -11.45 -8.06 -0.95
N GLY A 185 -10.16 -8.40 -0.96
CA GLY A 185 -9.32 -8.58 0.21
C GLY A 185 -7.87 -8.85 -0.17
N LEU A 186 -7.02 -9.07 0.84
CA LEU A 186 -5.62 -9.42 0.66
C LEU A 186 -5.45 -10.95 0.69
N GLU A 187 -5.01 -11.52 -0.43
CA GLU A 187 -4.74 -12.95 -0.58
C GLU A 187 -3.29 -13.23 -1.01
N SER A 188 -2.75 -12.40 -1.90
CA SER A 188 -1.39 -12.47 -2.41
C SER A 188 -0.78 -11.06 -2.51
N SER A 189 0.49 -10.96 -2.89
CA SER A 189 1.14 -9.67 -3.12
C SER A 189 0.41 -8.86 -4.17
N CYS A 190 0.13 -7.59 -3.86
CA CYS A 190 -0.67 -6.71 -4.69
C CYS A 190 -0.31 -5.24 -4.46
N LEU A 191 -1.12 -4.33 -4.98
CA LEU A 191 -1.02 -2.90 -4.67
C LEU A 191 -2.05 -2.52 -3.61
N VAL A 192 -1.79 -1.42 -2.90
CA VAL A 192 -2.76 -0.81 -1.98
C VAL A 192 -2.77 0.70 -2.14
N VAL A 193 -3.96 1.28 -2.13
CA VAL A 193 -4.12 2.71 -1.88
C VAL A 193 -4.47 2.88 -0.42
N PHE A 194 -3.59 3.57 0.31
CA PHE A 194 -3.86 4.01 1.67
C PHE A 194 -4.61 5.33 1.66
N THR A 195 -5.59 5.46 2.54
CA THR A 195 -6.18 6.75 2.92
C THR A 195 -6.02 6.93 4.42
N PHE A 196 -5.06 7.76 4.81
CA PHE A 196 -4.70 8.01 6.20
C PHE A 196 -5.70 8.95 6.89
N GLU A 197 -6.07 8.63 8.13
CA GLU A 197 -6.96 9.47 8.94
C GLU A 197 -6.32 10.81 9.34
N LYS A 198 -4.99 10.82 9.48
CA LYS A 198 -4.17 12.01 9.70
C LYS A 198 -3.09 12.07 8.62
N PRO A 199 -2.70 13.26 8.14
CA PRO A 199 -1.60 13.35 7.20
C PRO A 199 -0.31 12.81 7.83
N ILE A 200 0.47 12.10 7.03
CA ILE A 200 1.84 11.71 7.36
C ILE A 200 2.82 12.51 6.50
N PHE A 201 4.06 12.64 6.95
CA PHE A 201 5.10 13.34 6.20
C PHE A 201 6.03 12.33 5.55
N LEU A 202 6.03 12.30 4.21
CA LEU A 202 6.91 11.42 3.43
C LEU A 202 7.93 12.25 2.65
N PRO A 203 9.21 11.85 2.60
CA PRO A 203 10.15 12.40 1.64
C PRO A 203 9.74 12.08 0.18
N GLU A 204 9.96 13.02 -0.74
CA GLU A 204 9.43 12.93 -2.12
C GLU A 204 10.03 11.79 -2.97
N ASN A 205 11.20 11.25 -2.60
CA ASN A 205 12.00 10.38 -3.48
C ASN A 205 12.39 9.03 -2.86
N PHE A 206 11.65 8.53 -1.87
CA PHE A 206 12.10 7.36 -1.11
C PHE A 206 11.13 6.18 -1.23
N GLU A 207 11.70 4.98 -1.46
CA GLU A 207 11.01 3.70 -1.33
C GLU A 207 10.81 3.37 0.16
N ILE A 208 9.96 4.14 0.83
CA ILE A 208 9.85 4.08 2.30
C ILE A 208 9.15 2.79 2.66
N PRO A 209 9.81 1.90 3.42
CA PRO A 209 9.14 0.72 3.91
C PRO A 209 8.11 1.12 4.94
N PHE A 210 6.96 0.46 4.89
CA PHE A 210 5.95 0.56 5.92
C PHE A 210 5.60 -0.82 6.45
N MET A 211 4.99 -0.84 7.63
CA MET A 211 4.47 -2.04 8.26
C MET A 211 3.01 -1.82 8.65
N ALA A 212 2.11 -2.69 8.20
CA ALA A 212 0.70 -2.67 8.59
C ALA A 212 0.45 -3.65 9.74
N SER A 213 -0.28 -3.21 10.75
CA SER A 213 -0.54 -4.00 11.94
C SER A 213 -1.93 -3.79 12.55
N ARG A 214 -2.40 -4.78 13.30
CA ARG A 214 -3.58 -4.69 14.19
C ARG A 214 -3.10 -4.57 15.63
N LEU A 215 -2.77 -3.36 16.05
CA LEU A 215 -2.23 -3.12 17.40
C LEU A 215 -3.28 -3.25 18.50
N GLU A 216 -4.56 -3.06 18.18
CA GLU A 216 -5.70 -3.27 19.08
C GLU A 216 -5.92 -4.73 19.46
N GLN A 217 -5.38 -5.67 18.67
CA GLN A 217 -5.49 -7.09 18.99
C GLN A 217 -4.67 -7.40 20.25
N GLN A 218 -5.31 -8.04 21.24
CA GLN A 218 -4.66 -8.42 22.48
C GLN A 218 -3.41 -9.28 22.24
N PRO A 219 -2.33 -9.08 23.03
CA PRO A 219 -1.15 -9.93 23.00
C PRO A 219 -1.49 -11.42 23.15
N GLY A 220 -0.74 -12.30 22.49
CA GLY A 220 -0.90 -13.75 22.59
C GLY A 220 -1.86 -14.40 21.58
N LYS A 221 -2.65 -13.63 20.83
CA LYS A 221 -3.58 -14.18 19.81
C LYS A 221 -2.96 -14.37 18.41
N GLY A 222 -1.66 -14.57 18.33
CA GLY A 222 -0.90 -14.71 17.07
C GLY A 222 -0.24 -13.41 16.59
N CYS A 223 0.31 -13.44 15.37
CA CYS A 223 1.02 -12.31 14.79
C CYS A 223 0.06 -11.13 14.56
N ARG A 224 0.48 -9.92 14.95
CA ARG A 224 -0.28 -8.67 14.78
C ARG A 224 0.13 -7.88 13.52
N PHE A 225 1.28 -8.21 12.93
CA PHE A 225 1.76 -7.60 11.69
C PHE A 225 1.12 -8.33 10.52
N ALA A 226 0.37 -7.59 9.71
CA ALA A 226 -0.49 -8.15 8.68
C ALA A 226 0.19 -8.20 7.31
N PHE A 227 0.85 -7.12 6.93
CA PHE A 227 1.58 -7.01 5.67
C PHE A 227 2.59 -5.86 5.75
N SER A 228 3.57 -5.88 4.87
CA SER A 228 4.56 -4.81 4.69
C SER A 228 4.62 -4.41 3.23
N GLY A 229 5.36 -3.36 2.93
CA GLY A 229 5.60 -2.96 1.54
C GLY A 229 6.37 -1.66 1.47
N LYS A 230 6.39 -1.07 0.29
CA LYS A 230 7.04 0.21 0.02
C LYS A 230 6.03 1.19 -0.58
N PHE A 231 6.11 2.46 -0.17
CA PHE A 231 5.37 3.51 -0.88
C PHE A 231 5.96 3.71 -2.27
N LEU A 232 5.08 3.88 -3.25
CA LEU A 232 5.44 4.02 -4.67
C LEU A 232 5.16 5.43 -5.17
N LYS A 233 3.95 5.93 -4.91
CA LYS A 233 3.51 7.21 -5.47
C LYS A 233 2.52 7.91 -4.55
N ILE A 234 2.79 9.19 -4.33
CA ILE A 234 1.91 10.10 -3.62
C ILE A 234 0.80 10.56 -4.57
N TYR A 235 -0.43 10.54 -4.10
CA TYR A 235 -1.57 11.09 -4.82
C TYR A 235 -2.13 12.28 -4.03
N ASP A 236 -2.33 13.41 -4.70
CA ASP A 236 -3.27 14.42 -4.22
C ASP A 236 -4.71 14.03 -4.60
N GLU A 237 -5.69 14.73 -4.04
CA GLU A 237 -7.11 14.43 -4.23
C GLU A 237 -7.49 14.41 -5.73
N LYS A 238 -6.97 15.36 -6.51
CA LYS A 238 -7.23 15.47 -7.96
C LYS A 238 -6.59 14.31 -8.75
N SER A 239 -5.36 13.95 -8.41
CA SER A 239 -4.63 12.86 -9.07
C SER A 239 -5.25 11.50 -8.75
N LEU A 240 -5.88 11.34 -7.59
CA LEU A 240 -6.55 10.08 -7.23
C LEU A 240 -7.75 9.79 -8.13
N GLU A 241 -8.47 10.81 -8.58
CA GLU A 241 -9.58 10.68 -9.52
C GLU A 241 -9.11 10.18 -10.89
N SER A 242 -7.87 10.47 -11.27
CA SER A 242 -7.27 9.95 -12.52
C SER A 242 -7.02 8.45 -12.47
N LEU A 243 -7.01 7.84 -11.27
CA LEU A 243 -6.78 6.42 -11.09
C LEU A 243 -8.04 5.65 -11.50
N LYS A 244 -8.00 5.04 -12.69
CA LYS A 244 -9.09 4.24 -13.27
C LYS A 244 -9.30 2.94 -12.49
N LYS A 245 -9.99 3.06 -11.35
CA LYS A 245 -10.33 1.94 -10.46
C LYS A 245 -11.66 1.33 -10.84
N PHE A 246 -11.72 0.01 -11.03
CA PHE A 246 -12.95 -0.72 -11.32
C PHE A 246 -13.14 -1.95 -10.42
N THR A 247 -14.37 -2.44 -10.35
CA THR A 247 -14.71 -3.76 -9.78
C THR A 247 -15.31 -4.63 -10.87
N ARG A 248 -15.00 -5.93 -10.86
CA ARG A 248 -15.70 -6.89 -11.72
C ARG A 248 -17.07 -7.21 -11.13
N LYS A 249 -18.08 -7.22 -11.99
CA LYS A 249 -19.44 -7.67 -11.68
C LYS A 249 -19.87 -8.66 -12.75
N VAL A 250 -20.53 -9.73 -12.32
CA VAL A 250 -21.11 -10.71 -13.23
C VAL A 250 -22.61 -10.71 -12.99
N ARG A 251 -23.40 -10.57 -14.06
CA ARG A 251 -24.84 -10.81 -14.03
C ARG A 251 -25.13 -12.04 -14.86
N LYS A 252 -25.98 -12.92 -14.35
CA LYS A 252 -26.38 -14.16 -15.03
C LYS A 252 -27.84 -14.08 -15.40
N GLY A 253 -28.21 -14.69 -16.52
CA GLY A 253 -29.58 -14.82 -16.99
C GLY A 253 -29.75 -16.07 -17.82
N THR A 254 -30.90 -16.20 -18.45
CA THR A 254 -31.22 -17.32 -19.32
C THR A 254 -31.86 -16.86 -20.62
N ILE A 255 -31.66 -17.64 -21.68
CA ILE A 255 -32.42 -17.50 -22.92
C ILE A 255 -33.83 -18.02 -22.66
N GLU A 256 -34.83 -17.19 -22.88
CA GLU A 256 -36.24 -17.58 -22.77
C GLU A 256 -36.74 -18.12 -24.11
N ARG A 257 -36.42 -17.42 -25.21
CA ARG A 257 -36.89 -17.76 -26.55
C ARG A 257 -35.88 -17.33 -27.60
N ILE A 258 -35.62 -18.17 -28.59
CA ILE A 258 -34.85 -17.81 -29.79
C ILE A 258 -35.83 -17.29 -30.85
N GLU A 259 -35.52 -16.14 -31.45
CA GLU A 259 -36.38 -15.56 -32.48
C GLU A 259 -36.22 -16.29 -33.82
N LYS A 260 -37.25 -16.22 -34.67
CA LYS A 260 -37.32 -16.97 -35.93
C LYS A 260 -36.22 -16.58 -36.93
N ASP A 261 -35.61 -15.41 -36.75
CA ASP A 261 -34.48 -14.96 -37.56
C ASP A 261 -33.23 -15.84 -37.34
N GLY A 262 -33.13 -16.51 -36.19
CA GLY A 262 -31.97 -17.29 -35.79
C GLY A 262 -30.75 -16.44 -35.42
N TYR A 263 -30.87 -15.11 -35.36
CA TYR A 263 -29.80 -14.18 -34.97
C TYR A 263 -30.12 -13.44 -33.68
N SER A 264 -31.37 -13.49 -33.22
CA SER A 264 -31.82 -12.77 -32.03
C SER A 264 -32.40 -13.74 -31.00
N ALA A 265 -32.23 -13.41 -29.72
CA ALA A 265 -32.85 -14.16 -28.63
C ALA A 265 -33.41 -13.22 -27.56
N ILE A 266 -34.54 -13.61 -26.99
CA ILE A 266 -35.14 -12.95 -25.84
C ILE A 266 -34.64 -13.62 -24.57
N CYS A 267 -34.13 -12.81 -23.66
CA CYS A 267 -33.50 -13.25 -22.43
C CYS A 267 -34.18 -12.66 -21.20
N THR A 268 -34.05 -13.37 -20.08
CA THR A 268 -34.68 -13.02 -18.81
C THR A 268 -33.77 -13.33 -17.62
N GLY A 269 -34.16 -12.87 -16.43
CA GLY A 269 -33.49 -13.18 -15.15
C GLY A 269 -32.23 -12.36 -14.85
N MET A 270 -31.84 -11.42 -15.70
CA MET A 270 -30.63 -10.59 -15.53
C MET A 270 -30.90 -9.17 -15.04
N PHE A 271 -32.04 -8.59 -15.43
CA PHE A 271 -32.40 -7.20 -15.18
C PHE A 271 -33.81 -7.10 -14.56
N LYS A 272 -34.04 -6.04 -13.80
CA LYS A 272 -35.37 -5.70 -13.27
C LYS A 272 -36.17 -4.88 -14.28
N ALA A 273 -37.50 -4.81 -14.13
CA ALA A 273 -38.40 -4.09 -15.03
C ALA A 273 -38.04 -2.59 -15.16
N GLU A 274 -37.61 -1.97 -14.07
CA GLU A 274 -37.21 -0.57 -13.96
C GLU A 274 -35.80 -0.27 -14.47
N THR A 275 -35.08 -1.24 -15.04
CA THR A 275 -33.71 -1.05 -15.51
C THR A 275 -33.68 -0.13 -16.72
N ASN A 276 -32.87 0.93 -16.68
CA ASN A 276 -32.57 1.72 -17.86
C ASN A 276 -31.65 0.93 -18.81
N PHE A 277 -32.22 0.41 -19.91
CA PHE A 277 -31.49 -0.38 -20.90
C PHE A 277 -30.57 0.42 -21.81
N ASP A 278 -30.72 1.75 -21.89
CA ASP A 278 -29.84 2.59 -22.70
C ASP A 278 -28.38 2.49 -22.23
N VAL A 279 -28.17 2.30 -20.93
CA VAL A 279 -26.84 2.10 -20.32
C VAL A 279 -26.18 0.79 -20.78
N PHE A 280 -26.97 -0.23 -21.07
CA PHE A 280 -26.50 -1.58 -21.40
C PHE A 280 -26.53 -1.89 -22.89
N ARG A 281 -26.99 -0.94 -23.72
CA ARG A 281 -27.07 -1.13 -25.16
C ARG A 281 -25.68 -1.41 -25.73
N ASN A 282 -25.61 -2.38 -26.64
CA ASN A 282 -24.39 -2.91 -27.24
C ASN A 282 -23.42 -3.63 -26.27
N PHE A 283 -23.82 -3.88 -25.02
CA PHE A 283 -22.96 -4.63 -24.11
C PHE A 283 -22.86 -6.09 -24.54
N LEU A 284 -21.65 -6.63 -24.38
CA LEU A 284 -21.31 -7.99 -24.75
C LEU A 284 -21.83 -8.99 -23.71
N ILE A 285 -22.52 -10.02 -24.19
CA ILE A 285 -22.97 -11.18 -23.42
C ILE A 285 -22.31 -12.41 -23.99
N ILE A 286 -21.86 -13.30 -23.11
CA ILE A 286 -21.39 -14.63 -23.49
C ILE A 286 -22.41 -15.68 -23.07
N THR A 287 -22.67 -16.62 -23.97
CA THR A 287 -23.53 -17.76 -23.70
C THR A 287 -22.74 -18.92 -23.11
N SER A 288 -23.42 -19.92 -22.53
CA SER A 288 -22.78 -21.16 -22.07
C SER A 288 -22.05 -21.93 -23.17
N SER A 289 -22.38 -21.68 -24.45
CA SER A 289 -21.70 -22.26 -25.61
C SER A 289 -20.42 -21.52 -26.03
N GLY A 290 -20.09 -20.40 -25.38
CA GLY A 290 -18.97 -19.53 -25.74
C GLY A 290 -19.30 -18.48 -26.81
N LYS A 291 -20.46 -18.56 -27.48
CA LYS A 291 -20.90 -17.53 -28.43
C LYS A 291 -21.14 -16.18 -27.74
N CYS A 292 -20.72 -15.10 -28.41
CA CYS A 292 -20.89 -13.73 -27.95
C CYS A 292 -22.03 -13.03 -28.71
N GLY A 293 -22.89 -12.32 -27.98
CA GLY A 293 -23.95 -11.47 -28.52
C GLY A 293 -23.94 -10.08 -27.88
N LYS A 294 -24.71 -9.15 -28.45
CA LYS A 294 -24.84 -7.76 -27.99
C LYS A 294 -26.26 -7.50 -27.52
N ILE A 295 -26.43 -6.76 -26.43
CA ILE A 295 -27.76 -6.33 -25.97
C ILE A 295 -28.29 -5.26 -26.94
N GLU A 296 -29.43 -5.52 -27.58
CA GLU A 296 -30.10 -4.54 -28.44
C GLU A 296 -30.94 -3.55 -27.61
N GLY A 297 -31.68 -4.06 -26.63
CA GLY A 297 -32.54 -3.24 -25.78
C GLY A 297 -33.56 -4.04 -24.97
N ALA A 298 -34.46 -3.31 -24.30
CA ALA A 298 -35.54 -3.89 -23.51
C ALA A 298 -36.57 -4.60 -24.40
N PHE A 299 -37.19 -5.65 -23.87
CA PHE A 299 -38.29 -6.36 -24.51
C PHE A 299 -39.49 -6.42 -23.54
N GLY A 300 -40.47 -5.54 -23.75
CA GLY A 300 -41.65 -5.45 -22.87
C GLY A 300 -41.36 -4.84 -21.48
N LYS A 301 -42.25 -5.10 -20.51
CA LYS A 301 -42.24 -4.46 -19.17
C LYS A 301 -41.72 -5.35 -18.03
N SER A 302 -41.18 -6.52 -18.32
CA SER A 302 -40.82 -7.54 -17.31
C SER A 302 -39.31 -7.71 -17.11
N GLY A 303 -38.50 -6.70 -17.45
CA GLY A 303 -37.02 -6.79 -17.38
C GLY A 303 -36.40 -7.76 -18.39
N LYS A 304 -37.21 -8.27 -19.34
CA LYS A 304 -36.73 -9.05 -20.47
C LYS A 304 -36.02 -8.12 -21.44
N PHE A 305 -35.11 -8.69 -22.20
CA PHE A 305 -34.27 -7.95 -23.12
C PHE A 305 -33.91 -8.82 -24.31
N ARG A 306 -33.59 -8.17 -25.42
CA ARG A 306 -33.16 -8.84 -26.62
C ARG A 306 -31.66 -8.78 -26.76
N ILE A 307 -31.07 -9.90 -27.15
CA ILE A 307 -29.68 -10.00 -27.58
C ILE A 307 -29.64 -10.34 -29.06
N VAL A 308 -28.66 -9.79 -29.76
CA VAL A 308 -28.40 -10.04 -31.18
C VAL A 308 -27.00 -10.61 -31.33
N PHE A 309 -26.86 -11.65 -32.15
CA PHE A 309 -25.60 -12.33 -32.43
C PHE A 309 -25.10 -11.96 -33.83
N ASP A 310 -23.78 -11.80 -33.97
CA ASP A 310 -23.17 -11.51 -35.27
C ASP A 310 -23.22 -12.74 -36.22
N GLN A 311 -23.42 -13.94 -35.67
CA GLN A 311 -23.58 -15.20 -36.42
C GLN A 311 -24.87 -15.92 -36.00
N LYS A 312 -25.39 -16.77 -36.89
CA LYS A 312 -26.59 -17.56 -36.63
C LYS A 312 -26.39 -18.43 -35.37
N ILE A 313 -27.41 -18.49 -34.54
CA ILE A 313 -27.45 -19.30 -33.32
C ILE A 313 -27.46 -20.78 -33.77
N ASP A 314 -26.51 -21.57 -33.28
CA ASP A 314 -26.41 -23.00 -33.62
C ASP A 314 -27.39 -23.80 -32.75
N GLU A 315 -27.65 -25.06 -33.13
CA GLU A 315 -28.53 -25.99 -32.40
C GLU A 315 -28.11 -26.25 -30.94
N ILE A 316 -26.85 -25.93 -30.58
CA ILE A 316 -26.31 -26.06 -29.23
C ILE A 316 -27.00 -25.09 -28.25
N LEU A 317 -27.42 -23.92 -28.73
CA LEU A 317 -28.13 -22.94 -27.91
C LEU A 317 -29.62 -23.25 -27.90
N THR A 318 -30.10 -23.69 -26.76
CA THR A 318 -31.52 -24.00 -26.53
C THR A 318 -32.19 -22.99 -25.62
N GLU A 319 -33.52 -23.00 -25.60
CA GLU A 319 -34.29 -22.32 -24.55
C GLU A 319 -33.81 -22.82 -23.17
N LYS A 320 -33.65 -21.89 -22.22
CA LYS A 320 -33.02 -22.06 -20.89
C LYS A 320 -31.49 -22.11 -20.85
N SER A 321 -30.80 -21.96 -22.00
CA SER A 321 -29.34 -21.81 -22.00
C SER A 321 -28.91 -20.62 -21.13
N LYS A 322 -27.81 -20.80 -20.37
CA LYS A 322 -27.31 -19.78 -19.46
C LYS A 322 -26.53 -18.72 -20.24
N ILE A 323 -26.70 -17.47 -19.82
CA ILE A 323 -25.95 -16.33 -20.35
C ILE A 323 -25.32 -15.54 -19.22
N SER A 324 -24.16 -14.96 -19.48
CA SER A 324 -23.41 -14.15 -18.53
C SER A 324 -23.01 -12.81 -19.15
N LEU A 325 -23.23 -11.74 -18.39
CA LEU A 325 -22.78 -10.39 -18.68
C LEU A 325 -21.67 -10.04 -17.69
N PHE A 326 -20.46 -9.85 -18.21
CA PHE A 326 -19.30 -9.45 -17.43
C PHE A 326 -19.10 -7.95 -17.55
N LEU A 327 -18.98 -7.27 -16.42
CA LEU A 327 -18.94 -5.81 -16.32
C LEU A 327 -17.74 -5.35 -15.51
N LYS A 328 -17.04 -4.35 -16.01
CA LYS A 328 -16.22 -3.46 -15.18
C LYS A 328 -17.14 -2.32 -14.70
N LYS A 329 -17.29 -2.19 -13.38
CA LYS A 329 -17.91 -1.02 -12.75
C LYS A 329 -16.83 -0.10 -12.21
N TYR A 330 -16.65 1.04 -12.86
CA TYR A 330 -15.68 2.05 -12.49
C TYR A 330 -16.16 2.87 -11.29
N SER A 331 -15.22 3.53 -10.62
CA SER A 331 -15.49 4.30 -9.40
C SER A 331 -16.35 5.55 -9.65
N ASP A 332 -16.33 6.08 -10.87
CA ASP A 332 -17.21 7.16 -11.36
C ASP A 332 -18.64 6.68 -11.70
N GLY A 333 -18.91 5.38 -11.55
CA GLY A 333 -20.19 4.76 -11.87
C GLY A 333 -20.33 4.25 -13.30
N LYS A 334 -19.36 4.51 -14.19
CA LYS A 334 -19.37 4.01 -15.57
C LYS A 334 -19.35 2.48 -15.59
N LEU A 335 -20.14 1.88 -16.47
CA LEU A 335 -20.16 0.45 -16.74
C LEU A 335 -19.59 0.18 -18.12
N VAL A 336 -18.75 -0.84 -18.22
CA VAL A 336 -18.21 -1.32 -19.50
C VAL A 336 -18.28 -2.85 -19.51
N SER A 337 -18.87 -3.43 -20.54
CA SER A 337 -18.87 -4.89 -20.73
C SER A 337 -17.54 -5.38 -21.29
N TYR A 338 -17.14 -6.60 -20.92
CA TYR A 338 -15.99 -7.28 -21.51
C TYR A 338 -16.29 -8.77 -21.71
N VAL A 339 -15.47 -9.46 -22.48
CA VAL A 339 -15.53 -10.92 -22.62
C VAL A 339 -14.49 -11.53 -21.68
N ALA A 340 -14.90 -12.42 -20.80
CA ALA A 340 -13.96 -13.13 -19.92
C ALA A 340 -13.16 -14.15 -20.73
N ASN A 341 -11.82 -14.09 -20.68
CA ASN A 341 -10.98 -15.15 -21.21
C ASN A 341 -11.20 -16.43 -20.39
N SER A 342 -11.28 -17.57 -21.09
CA SER A 342 -11.57 -18.90 -20.51
C SER A 342 -10.59 -19.36 -19.42
N GLU A 343 -9.43 -18.71 -19.27
CA GLU A 343 -8.40 -19.04 -18.28
C GLU A 343 -8.64 -18.45 -16.87
N LYS A 344 -9.60 -17.52 -16.70
CA LYS A 344 -9.89 -16.86 -15.41
C LYS A 344 -11.33 -17.05 -14.92
N LEU A 345 -12.00 -18.13 -15.34
CA LEU A 345 -13.39 -18.47 -14.98
C LEU A 345 -13.48 -19.41 -13.77
#